data_AF-H2J4U5-F1
#
_entry.id   AF-H2J4U5-F1
#
_cell.length_a   1.000
_cell.length_b   1.000
_cell.length_c   1.000
_cell.angle_alpha   90.00
_cell.angle_beta   90.00
_cell.angle_gamma   90.00
#
_symmetry.space_group_name_H-M   'P 1'
#
loop_
_entity.id
_entity.type
_entity.pdbx_description
1 polymer ?
#
loop_
_entity_poly.entity_id
_entity_poly.type
_entity_poly.pdbx_seq_one_letter_code
_entity_poly.pdbx_strand_id
1 'polypeptide(L)'
;MTFYYIYLIFECFVASFLAFFLAQYFIISNKRPFFIIEFFNMYNFLGSVVLLKMLNVEYYKLSNLLLFISLILFYTRSFMTAKDKFDSRFRSMILSFGYTRESYFYRFLMKRILIRGLEGFFFSIAAILMINKIPFWYNFSNNFDEFMYVVLFLFGAGLIKSSNYGKISRT
;
A
#
# COMPACT_ATOMS: atom_id res chain seq x y z
N MET A 1 -15.24 -15.60 12.48
CA MET A 1 -15.01 -14.57 11.44
C MET A 1 -14.26 -13.35 11.99
N THR A 2 -14.71 -12.72 13.07
CA THR A 2 -14.12 -11.49 13.64
C THR A 2 -12.62 -11.58 13.96
N PHE A 3 -12.14 -12.68 14.55
CA PHE A 3 -10.71 -12.86 14.84
C PHE A 3 -9.81 -12.85 13.60
N TYR A 4 -10.28 -13.40 12.47
CA TYR A 4 -9.52 -13.43 11.23
C TYR A 4 -9.32 -12.02 10.65
N TYR A 5 -10.38 -11.20 10.68
CA TYR A 5 -10.30 -9.81 10.22
C TYR A 5 -9.36 -8.97 11.08
N ILE A 6 -9.44 -9.10 12.41
CA ILE A 6 -8.57 -8.40 13.34
C ILE A 6 -7.11 -8.79 13.09
N TYR A 7 -6.85 -10.08 12.91
CA TYR A 7 -5.52 -10.59 12.58
C TYR A 7 -5.00 -10.01 11.25
N LEU A 8 -5.80 -10.01 10.19
CA LEU A 8 -5.43 -9.47 8.88
C LEU A 8 -5.11 -7.96 8.94
N ILE A 9 -5.96 -7.19 9.63
CA ILE A 9 -5.77 -5.75 9.83
C ILE A 9 -4.46 -5.50 10.59
N PHE A 10 -4.23 -6.27 11.65
CA PHE A 10 -3.01 -6.18 12.44
C PHE A 10 -1.76 -6.53 11.62
N GLU A 11 -1.80 -7.60 10.83
CA GLU A 11 -0.70 -8.01 9.96
C GLU A 11 -0.39 -6.95 8.91
N CYS A 12 -1.41 -6.40 8.26
CA CYS A 12 -1.27 -5.29 7.31
C CYS A 12 -0.69 -4.04 7.97
N PHE A 13 -1.06 -3.77 9.23
CA PHE A 13 -0.60 -2.61 9.98
C PHE A 13 0.89 -2.76 10.32
N VAL A 14 1.29 -3.90 10.87
CA VAL A 14 2.69 -4.19 11.20
C VAL A 14 3.56 -4.17 9.95
N ALA A 15 3.10 -4.76 8.83
CA ALA A 15 3.83 -4.73 7.57
C ALA A 15 3.97 -3.30 7.01
N SER A 16 2.92 -2.48 7.07
CA SER A 16 2.97 -1.07 6.65
C SER A 16 3.91 -0.26 7.55
N PHE A 17 3.92 -0.52 8.86
CA PHE A 17 4.79 0.16 9.81
C PHE A 17 6.26 -0.16 9.56
N LEU A 18 6.61 -1.44 9.37
CA LEU A 18 7.98 -1.86 9.03
C LEU A 18 8.42 -1.28 7.68
N ALA A 19 7.55 -1.34 6.67
CA ALA A 19 7.83 -0.77 5.36
C ALA A 19 8.05 0.75 5.39
N PHE A 20 7.39 1.46 6.30
CA PHE A 20 7.60 2.89 6.49
C PHE A 20 9.02 3.19 6.98
N PHE A 21 9.54 2.45 7.97
CA PHE A 21 10.92 2.62 8.42
C PHE A 21 11.94 2.22 7.35
N LEU A 22 11.68 1.15 6.60
CA LEU A 22 12.53 0.77 5.47
C LEU A 22 12.57 1.88 4.42
N ALA A 23 11.42 2.41 4.03
CA ALA A 23 11.34 3.53 3.08
C ALA A 23 12.04 4.78 3.63
N GLN A 24 11.85 5.12 4.91
CA GLN A 24 12.51 6.25 5.57
C GLN A 24 14.03 6.07 5.56
N TYR A 25 14.53 4.87 5.85
CA TYR A 25 15.95 4.55 5.79
C TYR A 25 16.52 4.78 4.38
N PHE A 26 15.86 4.27 3.33
CA PHE A 26 16.31 4.48 1.96
C PHE A 26 16.25 5.97 1.54
N ILE A 27 15.24 6.71 2.01
CA ILE A 27 15.11 8.15 1.74
C ILE A 27 16.26 8.92 2.37
N ILE A 28 16.53 8.70 3.67
CA ILE A 28 17.58 9.40 4.42
C ILE A 28 18.97 9.03 3.89
N SER A 29 19.21 7.75 3.62
CA SER A 29 20.49 7.28 3.08
C SER A 29 20.68 7.61 1.58
N ASN A 30 19.66 8.21 0.94
CA ASN A 30 19.61 8.48 -0.49
C ASN A 30 20.00 7.27 -1.37
N LYS A 31 19.71 6.06 -0.89
CA LYS A 31 19.98 4.81 -1.61
C LYS A 31 18.81 4.46 -2.50
N ARG A 32 19.10 3.95 -3.69
CA ARG A 32 18.07 3.35 -4.53
C ARG A 32 17.58 2.05 -3.88
N PRO A 33 16.26 1.79 -3.89
CA PRO A 33 15.73 0.53 -3.42
C PRO A 33 16.24 -0.62 -4.30
N PHE A 34 16.26 -1.83 -3.76
CA PHE A 34 16.59 -3.03 -4.55
C PHE A 34 15.57 -3.25 -5.68
N PHE A 35 16.00 -3.82 -6.80
CA PHE A 35 15.14 -4.11 -7.96
C PHE A 35 13.89 -4.92 -7.59
N ILE A 36 13.98 -5.82 -6.61
CA ILE A 36 12.85 -6.61 -6.11
C ILE A 36 11.74 -5.70 -5.57
N ILE A 37 12.08 -4.62 -4.88
CA ILE A 37 11.10 -3.65 -4.36
C ILE A 37 10.45 -2.91 -5.53
N GLU A 38 11.22 -2.51 -6.54
CA GLU A 38 10.67 -1.82 -7.72
C GLU A 38 9.68 -2.68 -8.51
N PHE A 39 9.95 -4.00 -8.55
CA PHE A 39 9.11 -4.99 -9.20
C PHE A 39 7.75 -5.16 -8.49
N PHE A 40 7.62 -4.89 -7.19
CA PHE A 40 6.37 -5.07 -6.43
C PHE A 40 5.35 -3.93 -6.65
N ASN A 41 4.93 -3.73 -7.90
CA ASN A 41 3.82 -2.86 -8.26
C ASN A 41 2.46 -3.51 -7.89
N MET A 42 1.36 -2.78 -8.09
CA MET A 42 0.00 -3.24 -7.76
C MET A 42 -0.37 -4.57 -8.45
N TYR A 43 0.01 -4.76 -9.70
CA TYR A 43 -0.29 -5.98 -10.47
C TYR A 43 0.49 -7.18 -9.95
N ASN A 44 1.79 -7.00 -9.71
CA ASN A 44 2.67 -8.05 -9.20
C ASN A 44 2.33 -8.41 -7.75
N PHE A 45 1.88 -7.45 -6.95
CA PHE A 45 1.31 -7.71 -5.63
C PHE A 45 0.06 -8.58 -5.73
N LEU A 46 -0.92 -8.23 -6.56
CA LEU A 46 -2.12 -9.05 -6.76
C LEU A 46 -1.76 -10.47 -7.24
N GLY A 47 -0.84 -10.58 -8.21
CA GLY A 47 -0.33 -11.86 -8.68
C GLY A 47 0.29 -12.70 -7.55
N SER A 48 1.11 -12.08 -6.69
CA SER A 48 1.68 -12.76 -5.52
C SER A 48 0.62 -13.25 -4.54
N VAL A 49 -0.42 -12.45 -4.26
CA VAL A 49 -1.49 -12.85 -3.34
C VAL A 49 -2.27 -14.06 -3.89
N VAL A 50 -2.53 -14.11 -5.20
CA VAL A 50 -3.16 -15.27 -5.86
C VAL A 50 -2.28 -16.51 -5.74
N LEU A 51 -0.99 -16.41 -6.09
CA LEU A 51 -0.04 -17.53 -6.00
C LEU A 51 0.07 -18.07 -4.57
N LEU A 52 0.16 -17.17 -3.59
CA LEU A 52 0.23 -17.53 -2.19
C LEU A 52 -1.06 -18.19 -1.70
N LYS A 53 -2.22 -17.74 -2.19
CA LYS A 53 -3.49 -18.40 -1.88
C LYS A 53 -3.54 -19.84 -2.39
N MET A 54 -2.99 -20.10 -3.58
CA MET A 54 -2.90 -21.47 -4.11
C MET A 54 -1.97 -22.34 -3.24
N LEU A 55 -0.81 -21.82 -2.85
CA LEU A 55 0.15 -22.53 -1.99
C LEU A 55 -0.36 -22.77 -0.56
N ASN A 56 -1.34 -21.97 -0.10
CA ASN A 56 -1.88 -22.05 1.25
C ASN A 56 -2.56 -23.40 1.55
N VAL A 57 -3.04 -24.10 0.52
CA VAL A 57 -3.72 -25.40 0.68
C VAL A 57 -2.77 -26.45 1.26
N GLU A 58 -1.50 -26.45 0.84
CA GLU A 58 -0.50 -27.44 1.25
C GLU A 58 0.49 -26.89 2.27
N TYR A 59 0.83 -25.59 2.18
CA TYR A 59 1.91 -24.97 2.95
C TYR A 59 1.46 -23.70 3.68
N TYR A 60 0.49 -23.83 4.60
CA TYR A 60 -0.12 -22.70 5.32
C TYR A 60 0.89 -21.75 5.98
N LYS A 61 1.85 -22.28 6.75
CA LYS A 61 2.83 -21.45 7.49
C LYS A 61 3.75 -20.68 6.54
N LEU A 62 4.20 -21.33 5.47
CA LEU A 62 5.12 -20.73 4.49
C LEU A 62 4.38 -19.68 3.64
N SER A 63 3.14 -19.96 3.25
CA SER A 63 2.29 -19.02 2.51
C SER A 63 2.07 -17.72 3.30
N ASN A 64 1.74 -17.82 4.61
CA ASN A 64 1.55 -16.64 5.45
C ASN A 64 2.84 -15.82 5.61
N LEU A 65 3.99 -16.48 5.81
CA LEU A 65 5.27 -15.78 5.92
C LEU A 65 5.63 -15.05 4.61
N LEU A 66 5.42 -15.68 3.46
CA LEU A 66 5.64 -15.05 2.16
C LEU A 66 4.63 -13.93 1.87
N LEU A 67 3.38 -14.05 2.34
CA LEU A 67 2.38 -12.99 2.24
C LEU A 67 2.81 -11.76 3.04
N PHE A 68 3.30 -11.96 4.26
CA PHE A 68 3.86 -10.88 5.07
C PHE A 68 5.03 -10.17 4.39
N ILE A 69 5.96 -10.93 3.78
CA ILE A 69 7.08 -10.37 3.00
C ILE A 69 6.55 -9.58 1.79
N SER A 70 5.57 -10.13 1.06
CA SER A 70 4.97 -9.48 -0.11
C SER A 70 4.32 -8.14 0.25
N LEU A 71 3.67 -8.05 1.42
CA LEU A 71 3.09 -6.82 1.94
C LEU A 71 4.18 -5.77 2.22
N ILE A 72 5.27 -6.16 2.89
CA ILE A 72 6.39 -5.24 3.16
C ILE A 72 6.97 -4.68 1.85
N LEU A 73 7.20 -5.54 0.86
CA LEU A 73 7.74 -5.13 -0.44
C LEU A 73 6.78 -4.16 -1.16
N PHE A 74 5.49 -4.49 -1.19
CA PHE A 74 4.45 -3.66 -1.80
C PHE A 74 4.31 -2.28 -1.13
N TYR A 75 4.30 -2.23 0.20
CA TYR A 75 4.24 -0.97 0.93
C TYR A 75 5.49 -0.14 0.72
N THR A 76 6.68 -0.76 0.80
CA THR A 76 7.94 -0.06 0.58
C THR A 76 7.97 0.56 -0.82
N ARG A 77 7.54 -0.20 -1.85
CA ARG A 77 7.41 0.32 -3.21
C ARG A 77 6.42 1.48 -3.30
N SER A 78 5.28 1.37 -2.65
CA SER A 78 4.25 2.41 -2.63
C SER A 78 4.77 3.72 -2.02
N PHE A 79 5.52 3.65 -0.93
CA PHE A 79 6.18 4.80 -0.31
C PHE A 79 7.25 5.42 -1.21
N MET A 80 8.10 4.61 -1.84
CA MET A 80 9.14 5.10 -2.75
C MET A 80 8.55 5.77 -4.00
N THR A 81 7.46 5.23 -4.54
CA THR A 81 6.75 5.86 -5.66
C THR A 81 6.20 7.24 -5.30
N ALA A 82 5.78 7.43 -4.04
CA ALA A 82 5.32 8.73 -3.55
C ALA A 82 6.46 9.75 -3.50
N LYS A 83 7.67 9.31 -3.09
CA LYS A 83 8.89 10.11 -3.12
C LYS A 83 9.24 10.55 -4.55
N ASP A 84 9.33 9.64 -5.51
CA ASP A 84 9.71 9.96 -6.90
C ASP A 84 8.72 10.96 -7.56
N LYS A 85 7.43 10.76 -7.32
CA LYS A 85 6.36 11.67 -7.78
C LYS A 85 6.37 13.02 -7.06
N PHE A 86 7.03 13.12 -5.91
CA PHE A 86 7.20 14.37 -5.18
C PHE A 86 8.47 15.08 -5.60
N ASP A 87 9.60 14.39 -5.71
CA ASP A 87 10.87 14.95 -6.19
C ASP A 87 10.71 15.59 -7.58
N SER A 88 10.01 14.93 -8.50
CA SER A 88 9.69 15.48 -9.83
C SER A 88 8.85 16.77 -9.76
N ARG A 89 7.81 16.81 -8.93
CA ARG A 89 6.94 17.99 -8.76
C ARG A 89 7.61 19.12 -7.98
N PHE A 90 8.44 18.77 -7.01
CA PHE A 90 9.19 19.71 -6.23
C PHE A 90 10.27 20.37 -7.07
N ARG A 91 10.97 19.61 -7.92
CA ARG A 91 11.92 20.15 -8.89
C ARG A 91 11.26 21.16 -9.83
N SER A 92 10.05 20.88 -10.33
CA SER A 92 9.29 21.85 -11.13
C SER A 92 8.86 23.09 -10.33
N MET A 93 8.55 22.94 -9.04
CA MET A 93 8.10 24.04 -8.17
C MET A 93 9.25 24.94 -7.68
N ILE A 94 10.42 24.39 -7.38
CA ILE A 94 11.62 25.18 -7.04
C ILE A 94 12.02 26.04 -8.24
N LEU A 95 12.05 25.43 -9.44
CA LEU A 95 12.37 26.15 -10.67
C LEU A 95 11.44 27.36 -10.91
N SER A 96 10.21 27.33 -10.38
CA SER A 96 9.26 28.45 -10.47
C SER A 96 9.28 29.45 -9.31
N PHE A 97 9.75 29.08 -8.12
CA PHE A 97 9.60 29.93 -6.91
C PHE A 97 10.90 30.34 -6.19
N GLY A 98 12.07 29.89 -6.65
CA GLY A 98 13.35 30.49 -6.27
C GLY A 98 13.73 30.47 -4.77
N TYR A 99 13.10 29.64 -3.92
CA TYR A 99 13.45 29.58 -2.49
C TYR A 99 13.46 28.17 -1.88
N THR A 100 14.37 28.09 -0.91
CA THR A 100 14.89 26.97 -0.12
C THR A 100 14.15 26.84 1.21
N ARG A 101 13.24 25.87 1.35
CA ARG A 101 12.78 25.41 2.68
C ARG A 101 12.72 23.89 2.73
N GLU A 102 13.87 23.28 2.98
CA GLU A 102 14.03 21.83 3.18
C GLU A 102 13.09 21.27 4.25
N SER A 103 12.79 22.04 5.31
CA SER A 103 11.87 21.63 6.38
C SER A 103 10.42 21.52 5.91
N TYR A 104 9.97 22.43 5.03
CA TYR A 104 8.65 22.37 4.41
C TYR A 104 8.56 21.19 3.44
N PHE A 105 9.62 20.96 2.66
CA PHE A 105 9.77 19.80 1.78
C PHE A 105 9.62 18.48 2.55
N TYR A 106 10.33 18.32 3.65
CA TYR A 106 10.28 17.10 4.46
C TYR A 106 8.88 16.86 5.05
N ARG A 107 8.25 17.88 5.65
CA ARG A 107 6.89 17.73 6.22
C ARG A 107 5.86 17.36 5.15
N PHE A 108 5.93 17.97 3.98
CA PHE A 108 5.00 17.68 2.89
C PHE A 108 5.23 16.29 2.28
N LEU A 109 6.50 15.91 2.08
CA LEU A 109 6.88 14.58 1.62
C LEU A 109 6.36 13.50 2.59
N MET A 110 6.59 13.68 3.89
CA MET A 110 6.13 12.73 4.92
C MET A 110 4.61 12.60 4.95
N LYS A 111 3.87 13.71 4.86
CA LYS A 111 2.39 13.66 4.75
C LYS A 111 1.95 12.87 3.51
N ARG A 112 2.62 13.05 2.37
CA ARG A 112 2.29 12.35 1.13
C ARG A 112 2.62 10.85 1.19
N ILE A 113 3.75 10.49 1.80
CA ILE A 113 4.14 9.09 2.05
C ILE A 113 3.10 8.41 2.92
N LEU A 114 2.69 9.04 4.03
CA LEU A 114 1.67 8.49 4.94
C LEU A 114 0.32 8.27 4.24
N ILE A 115 -0.17 9.25 3.47
CA ILE A 115 -1.40 9.12 2.68
C ILE A 115 -1.30 7.94 1.71
N ARG A 116 -0.15 7.77 1.05
CA ARG A 116 0.05 6.66 0.12
C ARG A 116 0.12 5.30 0.83
N GLY A 117 0.68 5.27 2.03
CA GLY A 117 0.64 4.09 2.91
C GLY A 117 -0.77 3.71 3.30
N LEU A 118 -1.57 4.68 3.71
CA LEU A 118 -2.98 4.46 4.03
C LEU A 118 -3.74 3.91 2.81
N GLU A 119 -3.58 4.50 1.63
CA GLU A 119 -4.19 3.97 0.39
C GLU A 119 -3.78 2.52 0.15
N GLY A 120 -2.47 2.23 0.23
CA GLY A 120 -1.95 0.88 0.08
C GLY A 120 -2.51 -0.09 1.12
N PHE A 121 -2.70 0.37 2.36
CA PHE A 121 -3.20 -0.42 3.47
C PHE A 121 -4.68 -0.81 3.28
N PHE A 122 -5.53 0.15 2.91
CA PHE A 122 -6.92 -0.15 2.58
C PHE A 122 -7.00 -1.08 1.35
N PHE A 123 -6.16 -0.85 0.35
CA PHE A 123 -6.13 -1.67 -0.86
C PHE A 123 -5.68 -3.12 -0.61
N SER A 124 -4.61 -3.33 0.17
CA SER A 124 -4.08 -4.67 0.44
C SER A 124 -5.06 -5.54 1.21
N ILE A 125 -5.76 -4.98 2.21
CA ILE A 125 -6.81 -5.68 2.96
C ILE A 125 -7.93 -6.09 2.01
N ALA A 126 -8.42 -5.17 1.18
CA ALA A 126 -9.45 -5.47 0.19
C ALA A 126 -9.00 -6.58 -0.77
N ALA A 127 -7.77 -6.51 -1.28
CA ALA A 127 -7.22 -7.49 -2.21
C ALA A 127 -7.14 -8.90 -1.60
N ILE A 128 -6.63 -9.01 -0.38
CA ILE A 128 -6.50 -10.30 0.32
C ILE A 128 -7.88 -10.89 0.61
N LEU A 129 -8.83 -10.08 1.10
CA LEU A 129 -10.20 -10.53 1.36
C LEU A 129 -10.91 -10.97 0.09
N MET A 130 -10.76 -10.21 -1.00
CA MET A 130 -11.33 -10.53 -2.30
C MET A 130 -10.80 -11.87 -2.79
N ILE A 131 -9.47 -12.04 -2.85
CA ILE A 131 -8.82 -13.26 -3.37
C ILE A 131 -9.15 -14.49 -2.52
N ASN A 132 -9.22 -14.34 -1.20
CA ASN A 132 -9.58 -15.45 -0.32
C ASN A 132 -10.98 -16.02 -0.57
N LYS A 133 -11.88 -15.23 -1.15
CA LYS A 133 -13.29 -15.57 -1.29
C LYS A 133 -13.78 -15.72 -2.73
N ILE A 134 -12.93 -15.49 -3.74
CA ILE A 134 -13.24 -15.74 -5.16
C ILE A 134 -14.03 -17.04 -5.38
N PRO A 135 -13.65 -18.20 -4.82
CA PRO A 135 -14.36 -19.47 -5.07
C PRO A 135 -15.78 -19.52 -4.48
N PHE A 136 -16.07 -18.68 -3.49
CA PHE A 136 -17.32 -18.69 -2.73
C PHE A 136 -18.33 -17.63 -3.20
N TRP A 137 -17.95 -16.78 -4.16
CA TRP A 137 -18.82 -15.70 -4.68
C TRP A 137 -20.02 -16.22 -5.48
N TYR A 138 -20.00 -17.49 -5.89
CA TYR A 138 -21.14 -18.15 -6.53
C TYR A 138 -22.36 -18.24 -5.60
N ASN A 139 -22.14 -18.39 -4.28
CA ASN A 139 -23.20 -18.35 -3.26
C ASN A 139 -23.15 -17.02 -2.50
N PHE A 140 -23.71 -15.98 -3.12
CA PHE A 140 -23.67 -14.61 -2.62
C PHE A 140 -24.42 -14.42 -1.30
N SER A 141 -25.52 -15.16 -1.06
CA SER A 141 -26.37 -15.03 0.12
C SER A 141 -25.61 -15.27 1.43
N ASN A 142 -24.65 -16.21 1.44
CA ASN A 142 -23.91 -16.59 2.64
C ASN A 142 -22.64 -15.74 2.88
N ASN A 143 -22.23 -14.92 1.91
CA ASN A 143 -20.96 -14.15 1.97
C ASN A 143 -21.17 -12.63 1.83
N PHE A 144 -22.40 -12.14 1.95
CA PHE A 144 -22.76 -10.74 1.74
C PHE A 144 -21.98 -9.79 2.67
N ASP A 145 -21.88 -10.12 3.95
CA ASP A 145 -21.17 -9.30 4.93
C ASP A 145 -19.68 -9.13 4.57
N GLU A 146 -19.05 -10.21 4.11
CA GLU A 146 -17.64 -10.19 3.72
C GLU A 146 -17.41 -9.36 2.45
N PHE A 147 -18.33 -9.43 1.50
CA PHE A 147 -18.32 -8.58 0.30
C PHE A 147 -18.45 -7.10 0.66
N MET A 148 -19.33 -6.77 1.62
CA MET A 148 -19.47 -5.39 2.11
C MET A 148 -18.18 -4.86 2.73
N TYR A 149 -17.41 -5.69 3.45
CA TYR A 149 -16.08 -5.30 3.93
C TYR A 149 -15.12 -5.00 2.77
N VAL A 150 -15.05 -5.85 1.73
CA VAL A 150 -14.21 -5.59 0.55
C VAL A 150 -14.56 -4.24 -0.08
N VAL A 151 -15.85 -3.97 -0.29
CA VAL A 151 -16.33 -2.69 -0.83
C VAL A 151 -15.92 -1.53 0.07
N LEU A 152 -16.08 -1.65 1.39
CA LEU A 152 -15.73 -0.60 2.35
C LEU A 152 -14.23 -0.26 2.30
N PHE A 153 -13.36 -1.27 2.27
CA PHE A 153 -11.92 -1.06 2.16
C PHE A 153 -11.52 -0.47 0.80
N LEU A 154 -12.12 -0.91 -0.31
CA LEU A 154 -11.89 -0.32 -1.63
C LEU A 154 -12.38 1.14 -1.70
N PHE A 155 -13.52 1.45 -1.09
CA PHE A 155 -14.05 2.80 -1.01
C PHE A 155 -13.12 3.70 -0.19
N GLY A 156 -12.60 3.21 0.95
CA GLY A 156 -11.57 3.89 1.73
C GLY A 156 -10.31 4.20 0.91
N ALA A 157 -9.78 3.22 0.17
CA ALA A 157 -8.65 3.43 -0.73
C ALA A 157 -8.98 4.46 -1.83
N GLY A 158 -10.20 4.41 -2.38
CA GLY A 158 -10.71 5.35 -3.38
C GLY A 158 -10.80 6.78 -2.86
N LEU A 159 -11.35 6.97 -1.65
CA LEU A 159 -11.42 8.27 -0.99
C LEU A 159 -10.03 8.86 -0.79
N ILE A 160 -9.08 8.08 -0.28
CA ILE A 160 -7.70 8.52 -0.06
C ILE A 160 -7.03 8.91 -1.38
N LYS A 161 -7.19 8.09 -2.43
CA LYS A 161 -6.67 8.38 -3.77
C LYS A 161 -7.30 9.64 -4.37
N SER A 162 -8.59 9.85 -4.15
CA SER A 162 -9.35 11.01 -4.65
C SER A 162 -9.08 12.29 -3.87
N SER A 163 -8.61 12.19 -2.63
CA SER A 163 -8.32 13.31 -1.71
C SER A 163 -7.17 14.22 -2.16
N ASN A 164 -6.80 14.18 -3.45
CA ASN A 164 -5.86 15.03 -4.16
C ASN A 164 -5.71 16.44 -3.52
N TYR A 165 -4.80 16.54 -2.55
CA TYR A 165 -4.21 17.80 -2.10
C TYR A 165 -3.45 18.51 -3.25
N GLY A 166 -3.33 17.86 -4.41
CA GLY A 166 -2.79 18.40 -5.65
C GLY A 166 -3.73 19.32 -6.45
N LYS A 167 -4.97 19.57 -6.01
CA LYS A 167 -5.78 20.67 -6.59
C LYS A 167 -5.34 22.06 -6.12
N ILE A 168 -4.54 22.15 -5.04
CA ILE A 168 -4.08 23.42 -4.46
C ILE A 168 -3.11 24.18 -5.40
N SER A 169 -2.63 23.57 -6.49
CA SER A 169 -1.79 24.24 -7.49
C SER A 169 -2.51 24.59 -8.80
N ARG A 170 -3.83 24.43 -8.89
CA ARG A 170 -4.62 24.66 -10.13
C ARG A 170 -5.81 25.62 -9.96
N THR A 171 -5.94 26.23 -8.79
CA THR A 171 -6.79 27.39 -8.52
C THR A 171 -5.89 28.52 -8.08
#